data_AF-A0A8V0YEQ8-F1
#
_entry.id   AF-A0A8V0YEQ8-F1
#
_cell.length_a   1.000
_cell.length_b   1.000
_cell.length_c   1.000
_cell.angle_alpha   90.00
_cell.angle_beta   90.00
_cell.angle_gamma   90.00
#
_symmetry.space_group_name_H-M   'P 1'
#
loop_
_entity.id
_entity.type
_entity.pdbx_description
1 polymer ?
#
loop_
_entity_poly.entity_id
_entity_poly.type
_entity_poly.pdbx_seq_one_letter_code
_entity_poly.pdbx_strand_id
1 'polypeptide(L)'
;MQKLNLFVCHNHAGSQIQSSIDSRVGNKKLPRLQELERVGIIRPAHSPYNSPIWPVRKADGTWRMTVDYRELNKVTPPIHAAVPNIASLMDTLSREIETYHCVLDLANAFFSIPIAKESQDQFAFTWEGRQWTFQVLPQGYVHSPTFCHNLVACDLANWNKPSTVKMFHYIDDLMLTSDSIEALKKTVPSLITYLQEKGWAINPQKVQGPGLSVKFLGVVWSGKTKVLPSAIIDKIQAFPVPTKPKQLQEFLGILGYWRSFIPHLAQLLKPLYRLTKKGQVWDWGRTEQEAFQQAKIAVKQAQALGIFDPTLPAELDVHVTQEGFGWGLWQRQSSVRIPIGFWSQIWHGAEERYSMVEKQLLATYSALQAVEPITQTAEVIVKTTLPIQGWVKDLTHIPKTGVAQSQTVARWVAYLSQRSPLSSSPLKEELQKILGPVTYHSETPEEIVVTCPEKSPVQEGKYPIPEDAWYTDGSSRGNPSRWRAVAYHPSTETIWFEEWDGQSSQWAELRAVWMAITQEPGNSALNICTDSWAVYRGLTLWIAQWATQDWTIHA
;
A
#
# COMPACT_ATOMS: atom_id res chain seq x y z
N MET A 1 17.50 20.56 -37.77
CA MET A 1 16.23 21.14 -38.27
C MET A 1 15.29 19.99 -38.63
N GLN A 2 14.38 19.61 -37.74
CA GLN A 2 13.27 18.73 -38.09
C GLN A 2 12.04 19.61 -38.37
N LYS A 3 11.58 19.61 -39.63
CA LYS A 3 10.33 20.24 -40.04
C LYS A 3 9.18 19.29 -39.69
N LEU A 4 8.28 19.73 -38.80
CA LEU A 4 7.07 19.00 -38.45
C LEU A 4 5.92 19.54 -39.32
N ASN A 5 5.44 18.73 -40.26
CA ASN A 5 4.19 18.99 -40.98
C ASN A 5 3.05 18.30 -40.21
N LEU A 6 1.98 19.02 -39.87
CA LEU A 6 0.77 18.47 -39.26
C LEU A 6 -0.47 18.88 -40.06
N PHE A 7 -1.34 17.88 -40.28
CA PHE A 7 -2.54 17.95 -41.12
C PHE A 7 -3.73 18.59 -40.40
N VAL A 8 -4.60 19.20 -41.21
CA VAL A 8 -5.80 19.97 -40.85
C VAL A 8 -6.98 19.05 -40.55
N CYS A 9 -7.74 19.32 -39.48
CA CYS A 9 -9.11 18.81 -39.30
C CYS A 9 -10.07 19.99 -39.13
N HIS A 10 -10.98 20.18 -40.08
CA HIS A 10 -12.07 21.16 -39.99
C HIS A 10 -13.23 20.56 -39.20
N ASN A 11 -13.69 21.23 -38.13
CA ASN A 11 -14.96 20.88 -37.48
C ASN A 11 -15.86 22.13 -37.40
N HIS A 12 -16.88 22.16 -38.26
CA HIS A 12 -17.94 23.19 -38.32
C HIS A 12 -18.99 23.09 -37.18
N ALA A 13 -18.78 22.28 -36.16
CA ALA A 13 -19.76 22.00 -35.10
C ALA A 13 -19.66 22.92 -33.85
N GLY A 14 -18.66 23.80 -33.77
CA GLY A 14 -18.38 24.60 -32.56
C GLY A 14 -19.38 25.72 -32.27
N SER A 15 -20.05 26.29 -33.29
CA SER A 15 -20.90 27.48 -33.12
C SER A 15 -22.23 27.20 -32.42
N GLN A 16 -22.85 26.04 -32.65
CA GLN A 16 -24.14 25.69 -32.06
C GLN A 16 -24.04 25.39 -30.55
N ILE A 17 -22.96 24.74 -30.11
CA ILE A 17 -22.74 24.41 -28.69
C ILE A 17 -22.47 25.69 -27.87
N GLN A 18 -21.77 26.66 -28.44
CA GLN A 18 -21.42 27.92 -27.76
C GLN A 18 -22.66 28.80 -27.47
N SER A 19 -23.61 28.88 -28.41
CA SER A 19 -24.86 29.64 -28.21
C SER A 19 -25.70 29.11 -27.02
N SER A 20 -25.66 27.79 -26.78
CA SER A 20 -26.31 27.16 -25.63
C SER A 20 -25.55 27.37 -24.31
N ILE A 21 -24.25 27.68 -24.35
CA ILE A 21 -23.43 27.99 -23.17
C ILE A 21 -23.65 29.45 -22.78
N ASP A 22 -23.63 30.37 -23.74
CA ASP A 22 -23.83 31.81 -23.51
C ASP A 22 -25.20 32.09 -22.87
N SER A 23 -26.25 31.35 -23.28
CA SER A 23 -27.58 31.44 -22.67
C SER A 23 -27.68 30.87 -21.24
N ARG A 24 -26.82 29.92 -20.85
CA ARG A 24 -26.78 29.31 -19.50
C ARG A 24 -25.79 29.98 -18.54
N VAL A 25 -24.83 30.73 -19.07
CA VAL A 25 -23.73 31.34 -18.31
C VAL A 25 -24.02 32.78 -17.88
N GLY A 26 -25.13 33.39 -18.34
CA GLY A 26 -25.76 34.62 -17.83
C GLY A 26 -24.89 35.54 -16.95
N ASN A 27 -24.34 36.62 -17.52
CA ASN A 27 -23.63 37.71 -16.83
C ASN A 27 -22.58 37.28 -15.78
N LYS A 28 -21.97 36.09 -15.91
CA LYS A 28 -20.86 35.67 -15.06
C LYS A 28 -19.59 36.37 -15.51
N LYS A 29 -19.11 37.33 -14.72
CA LYS A 29 -17.84 38.03 -14.90
C LYS A 29 -16.68 37.02 -14.86
N LEU A 30 -16.31 36.45 -16.00
CA LEU A 30 -14.99 35.82 -16.18
C LEU A 30 -13.91 36.83 -15.76
N PRO A 31 -12.70 36.38 -15.36
CA PRO A 31 -11.53 37.26 -15.30
C PRO A 31 -11.51 38.09 -16.59
N ARG A 32 -11.44 39.43 -16.47
CA ARG A 32 -11.59 40.31 -17.64
C ARG A 32 -10.57 39.87 -18.68
N LEU A 33 -10.99 39.28 -19.81
CA LEU A 33 -10.10 38.85 -20.88
C LEU A 33 -9.16 40.00 -21.32
N GLN A 34 -9.64 41.23 -21.20
CA GLN A 34 -8.88 42.47 -21.36
C GLN A 34 -7.62 42.55 -20.47
N GLU A 35 -7.65 42.02 -19.26
CA GLU A 35 -6.49 41.97 -18.36
C GLU A 35 -5.48 40.92 -18.83
N LEU A 36 -5.94 39.75 -19.27
CA LEU A 36 -5.08 38.71 -19.84
C LEU A 36 -4.44 39.17 -21.16
N GLU A 37 -5.18 39.92 -21.97
CA GLU A 37 -4.68 40.58 -23.18
C GLU A 37 -3.66 41.65 -22.84
N ARG A 38 -3.96 42.53 -21.87
CA ARG A 38 -3.04 43.60 -21.42
C ARG A 38 -1.72 43.04 -20.90
N VAL A 39 -1.76 41.91 -20.20
CA VAL A 39 -0.56 41.21 -19.69
C VAL A 39 0.13 40.36 -20.77
N GLY A 40 -0.47 40.22 -21.96
CA GLY A 40 0.12 39.51 -23.09
C GLY A 40 -0.04 37.99 -23.04
N ILE A 41 -0.92 37.45 -22.19
CA ILE A 41 -1.21 36.01 -22.10
C ILE A 41 -2.03 35.54 -23.31
N ILE A 42 -2.98 36.37 -23.75
CA ILE A 42 -3.83 36.11 -24.91
C ILE A 42 -3.74 37.26 -25.91
N ARG A 43 -4.14 37.00 -27.15
CA ARG A 43 -4.34 38.02 -28.20
C ARG A 43 -5.56 37.69 -29.05
N PRO A 44 -6.18 38.68 -29.72
CA PRO A 44 -7.12 38.41 -30.78
C PRO A 44 -6.46 37.58 -31.89
N ALA A 45 -7.19 36.61 -32.44
CA ALA A 45 -6.71 35.78 -33.53
C ALA A 45 -7.85 35.36 -34.46
N HIS A 46 -7.50 35.07 -35.71
CA HIS A 46 -8.36 34.42 -36.69
C HIS A 46 -7.75 33.09 -37.06
N SER A 47 -8.12 32.06 -36.30
CA SER A 47 -7.56 30.71 -36.39
C SER A 47 -8.60 29.72 -36.93
N PRO A 48 -8.18 28.73 -37.74
CA PRO A 48 -9.05 27.63 -38.15
C PRO A 48 -9.40 26.68 -36.98
N TYR A 49 -8.73 26.77 -35.84
CA TYR A 49 -9.00 25.98 -34.64
C TYR A 49 -9.94 26.72 -33.69
N ASN A 50 -10.71 25.98 -32.91
CA ASN A 50 -11.52 26.57 -31.84
C ASN A 50 -11.83 25.53 -30.75
N SER A 51 -11.46 25.84 -29.51
CA SER A 51 -11.79 25.03 -28.33
C SER A 51 -12.83 25.74 -27.47
N PRO A 52 -13.81 25.02 -26.88
CA PRO A 52 -14.82 25.63 -26.03
C PRO A 52 -14.22 26.06 -24.69
N ILE A 53 -14.80 27.12 -24.14
CA ILE A 53 -14.40 27.72 -22.86
C ILE A 53 -15.46 27.45 -21.79
N TRP A 54 -15.00 27.00 -20.63
CA TRP A 54 -15.82 26.65 -19.47
C TRP A 54 -15.35 27.43 -18.23
N PRO A 55 -16.18 28.33 -17.69
CA PRO A 55 -15.88 28.97 -16.42
C PRO A 55 -16.07 27.99 -15.26
N VAL A 56 -15.02 27.81 -14.45
CA VAL A 56 -15.03 26.94 -13.27
C VAL A 56 -14.92 27.80 -12.02
N ARG A 57 -15.80 27.58 -11.04
CA ARG A 57 -15.77 28.31 -9.77
C ARG A 57 -14.72 27.69 -8.84
N LYS A 58 -13.78 28.51 -8.33
CA LYS A 58 -12.83 28.11 -7.30
C LYS A 58 -13.50 28.05 -5.92
N ALA A 59 -12.84 27.37 -4.98
CA ALA A 59 -13.29 27.28 -3.59
C ALA A 59 -13.36 28.66 -2.89
N ASP A 60 -12.49 29.60 -3.29
CA ASP A 60 -12.50 31.01 -2.84
C ASP A 60 -13.67 31.84 -3.41
N GLY A 61 -14.53 31.23 -4.24
CA GLY A 61 -15.67 31.88 -4.88
C GLY A 61 -15.36 32.60 -6.19
N THR A 62 -14.08 32.76 -6.57
CA THR A 62 -13.65 33.39 -7.83
C THR A 62 -13.86 32.46 -9.02
N TRP A 63 -13.95 33.03 -10.22
CA TRP A 63 -14.09 32.26 -11.47
C TRP A 63 -12.73 32.08 -12.15
N ARG A 64 -12.43 30.86 -12.56
CA ARG A 64 -11.28 30.50 -13.40
C ARG A 64 -11.76 30.21 -14.80
N MET A 65 -11.14 30.85 -15.79
CA MET A 65 -11.29 30.46 -17.19
C MET A 65 -10.60 29.12 -17.42
N THR A 66 -11.33 28.13 -17.92
CA THR A 66 -10.78 26.83 -18.31
C THR A 66 -11.14 26.58 -19.76
N VAL A 67 -10.14 26.40 -20.63
CA VAL A 67 -10.38 26.02 -22.02
C VAL A 67 -10.31 24.51 -22.13
N ASP A 68 -11.28 23.91 -22.80
CA ASP A 68 -11.41 22.47 -22.93
C ASP A 68 -10.68 21.97 -24.17
N TYR A 69 -9.41 21.59 -23.95
CA TYR A 69 -8.54 21.04 -24.97
C TYR A 69 -8.69 19.51 -25.15
N ARG A 70 -9.77 18.87 -24.69
CA ARG A 70 -9.91 17.40 -24.81
C ARG A 70 -9.77 16.90 -26.25
N GLU A 71 -10.38 17.56 -27.22
CA GLU A 71 -10.27 17.17 -28.64
C GLU A 71 -8.88 17.44 -29.20
N LEU A 72 -8.25 18.56 -28.82
CA LEU A 72 -6.86 18.85 -29.20
C LEU A 72 -5.90 17.81 -28.63
N ASN A 73 -6.08 17.43 -27.36
CA ASN A 73 -5.24 16.45 -26.67
C ASN A 73 -5.33 15.05 -27.32
N LYS A 74 -6.47 14.67 -27.92
CA LYS A 74 -6.63 13.38 -28.63
C LYS A 74 -5.79 13.27 -29.90
N VAL A 75 -5.66 14.38 -30.63
CA VAL A 75 -4.93 14.43 -31.90
C VAL A 75 -3.46 14.82 -31.73
N THR A 76 -3.07 15.19 -30.51
CA THR A 76 -1.69 15.56 -30.17
C THR A 76 -0.87 14.28 -29.95
N PRO A 77 0.20 14.04 -30.72
CA PRO A 77 1.08 12.90 -30.50
C PRO A 77 1.67 12.92 -29.08
N PRO A 78 1.76 11.77 -28.38
CA PRO A 78 2.35 11.72 -27.06
C PRO A 78 3.84 12.09 -27.11
N ILE A 79 4.29 12.89 -26.15
CA ILE A 79 5.71 13.18 -25.94
C ILE A 79 6.20 12.26 -24.84
N HIS A 80 7.24 11.48 -25.13
CA HIS A 80 8.00 10.76 -24.11
C HIS A 80 8.96 11.71 -23.43
N ALA A 81 8.46 12.48 -22.46
CA ALA A 81 9.32 13.27 -21.59
C ALA A 81 9.49 12.57 -20.25
N ALA A 82 10.68 12.72 -19.68
CA ALA A 82 11.04 12.19 -18.37
C ALA A 82 10.46 13.06 -17.25
N VAL A 83 9.13 13.24 -17.19
CA VAL A 83 8.50 13.73 -15.96
C VAL A 83 8.55 12.57 -14.96
N PRO A 84 9.22 12.72 -13.80
CA PRO A 84 9.29 11.67 -12.80
C PRO A 84 7.88 11.25 -12.41
N ASN A 85 7.64 9.94 -12.34
CA ASN A 85 6.41 9.43 -11.77
C ASN A 85 6.31 9.92 -10.31
N ILE A 86 5.17 10.49 -9.91
CA ILE A 86 4.92 10.93 -8.52
C ILE A 86 5.28 9.83 -7.53
N ALA A 87 4.96 8.57 -7.83
CA ALA A 87 5.28 7.44 -6.95
C ALA A 87 6.79 7.30 -6.74
N SER A 88 7.59 7.44 -7.80
CA SER A 88 9.05 7.38 -7.72
C SER A 88 9.64 8.59 -6.98
N LEU A 89 9.11 9.79 -7.22
CA LEU A 89 9.54 10.98 -6.49
C LEU A 89 9.21 10.88 -5.00
N MET A 90 8.02 10.39 -4.66
CA MET A 90 7.59 10.16 -3.27
C MET A 90 8.46 9.09 -2.60
N ASP A 91 8.86 8.05 -3.32
CA ASP A 91 9.78 7.03 -2.84
C ASP A 91 11.18 7.61 -2.56
N THR A 92 11.74 8.41 -3.48
CA THR A 92 13.01 9.12 -3.25
C THR A 92 12.94 10.09 -2.08
N LEU A 93 11.86 10.89 -1.98
CA LEU A 93 11.59 11.72 -0.81
C LEU A 93 11.55 10.88 0.46
N SER A 94 10.91 9.72 0.41
CA SER A 94 10.78 8.82 1.56
C SER A 94 12.08 8.17 2.01
N ARG A 95 13.19 8.34 1.28
CA ARG A 95 14.53 7.88 1.67
C ARG A 95 15.43 9.03 2.07
N GLU A 96 15.33 10.16 1.37
CA GLU A 96 16.32 11.22 1.44
C GLU A 96 15.88 12.45 2.22
N ILE A 97 14.61 12.51 2.64
CA ILE A 97 14.04 13.67 3.32
C ILE A 97 14.76 13.95 4.65
N GLU A 98 15.03 15.24 4.87
CA GLU A 98 15.74 15.72 6.06
C GLU A 98 14.77 16.28 7.11
N THR A 99 15.28 16.92 8.16
CA THR A 99 14.44 17.35 9.29
C THR A 99 13.62 18.61 8.99
N TYR A 100 14.20 19.59 8.30
CA TYR A 100 13.54 20.86 8.01
C TYR A 100 13.23 20.98 6.53
N HIS A 101 12.12 21.66 6.23
CA HIS A 101 11.54 21.74 4.90
C HIS A 101 11.13 23.16 4.55
N CYS A 102 11.21 23.50 3.26
CA CYS A 102 10.57 24.67 2.69
C CYS A 102 9.95 24.30 1.34
N VAL A 103 8.71 24.70 1.10
CA VAL A 103 8.00 24.46 -0.16
C VAL A 103 7.73 25.80 -0.84
N LEU A 104 8.05 25.87 -2.14
CA LEU A 104 7.80 27.00 -3.02
C LEU A 104 6.85 26.56 -4.14
N ASP A 105 5.90 27.43 -4.49
CA ASP A 105 4.94 27.24 -5.58
C ASP A 105 5.24 28.30 -6.65
N LEU A 106 5.54 27.85 -7.87
CA LEU A 106 5.75 28.72 -9.01
C LEU A 106 4.41 29.28 -9.49
N ALA A 107 4.22 30.59 -9.29
CA ALA A 107 2.99 31.28 -9.62
C ALA A 107 2.78 31.30 -11.14
N ASN A 108 1.66 30.72 -11.60
CA ASN A 108 1.29 30.72 -13.01
C ASN A 108 2.40 30.19 -13.94
N ALA A 109 3.15 29.17 -13.51
CA ALA A 109 4.34 28.68 -14.22
C ALA A 109 4.11 28.45 -15.72
N PHE A 110 2.96 27.89 -16.12
CA PHE A 110 2.65 27.71 -17.55
C PHE A 110 2.58 29.04 -18.32
N PHE A 111 2.01 30.09 -17.72
CA PHE A 111 1.91 31.39 -18.38
C PHE A 111 3.25 32.12 -18.48
N SER A 112 4.30 31.66 -17.80
CA SER A 112 5.67 32.17 -17.99
C SER A 112 6.33 31.65 -19.26
N ILE A 113 5.77 30.62 -19.92
CA ILE A 113 6.40 29.94 -21.05
C ILE A 113 5.76 30.42 -22.36
N PRO A 114 6.48 31.16 -23.23
CA PRO A 114 5.95 31.62 -24.51
C PRO A 114 5.77 30.47 -25.51
N ILE A 115 4.73 30.58 -26.33
CA ILE A 115 4.46 29.67 -27.45
C ILE A 115 4.99 30.30 -28.74
N ALA A 116 5.68 29.50 -29.54
CA ALA A 116 6.10 29.86 -30.89
C ALA A 116 4.91 30.33 -31.74
N LYS A 117 5.07 31.42 -32.51
CA LYS A 117 3.96 32.10 -33.19
C LYS A 117 3.16 31.17 -34.11
N GLU A 118 3.83 30.19 -34.71
CA GLU A 118 3.27 29.22 -35.65
C GLU A 118 2.34 28.21 -34.96
N SER A 119 2.54 27.96 -33.66
CA SER A 119 1.76 27.01 -32.87
C SER A 119 0.61 27.67 -32.09
N GLN A 120 0.60 29.00 -31.98
CA GLN A 120 -0.40 29.73 -31.20
C GLN A 120 -1.81 29.47 -31.70
N ASP A 121 -2.03 29.37 -33.01
CA ASP A 121 -3.37 29.23 -33.57
C ASP A 121 -4.10 27.97 -33.11
N GLN A 122 -3.38 26.91 -32.71
CA GLN A 122 -3.96 25.66 -32.20
C GLN A 122 -4.71 25.84 -30.86
N PHE A 123 -4.36 26.88 -30.11
CA PHE A 123 -4.93 27.18 -28.79
C PHE A 123 -6.06 28.20 -28.83
N ALA A 124 -6.64 28.42 -30.02
CA ALA A 124 -7.70 29.39 -30.19
C ALA A 124 -9.00 28.97 -29.49
N PHE A 125 -9.72 29.95 -28.94
CA PHE A 125 -11.03 29.81 -28.31
C PHE A 125 -11.89 31.03 -28.61
N THR A 126 -13.22 30.87 -28.54
CA THR A 126 -14.17 31.95 -28.81
C THR A 126 -14.92 32.34 -27.54
N TRP A 127 -15.01 33.64 -27.28
CA TRP A 127 -15.80 34.21 -26.19
C TRP A 127 -16.53 35.46 -26.68
N GLU A 128 -17.84 35.56 -26.41
CA GLU A 128 -18.68 36.71 -26.79
C GLU A 128 -18.52 37.11 -28.28
N GLY A 129 -18.46 36.11 -29.17
CA GLY A 129 -18.34 36.34 -30.62
C GLY A 129 -16.96 36.81 -31.09
N ARG A 130 -15.96 36.89 -30.21
CA ARG A 130 -14.56 37.19 -30.57
C ARG A 130 -13.66 35.97 -30.34
N GLN A 131 -12.78 35.71 -31.29
CA GLN A 131 -11.81 34.63 -31.20
C GLN A 131 -10.48 35.16 -30.65
N TRP A 132 -9.94 34.41 -29.70
CA TRP A 132 -8.73 34.69 -28.97
C TRP A 132 -7.80 33.50 -29.10
N THR A 133 -6.49 33.72 -28.95
CA THR A 133 -5.54 32.63 -28.77
C THR A 133 -4.51 32.95 -27.70
N PHE A 134 -3.92 31.90 -27.11
CA PHE A 134 -2.86 32.02 -26.14
C PHE A 134 -1.51 32.29 -26.79
N GLN A 135 -0.75 33.21 -26.20
CA GLN A 135 0.64 33.50 -26.56
C GLN A 135 1.62 32.74 -25.67
N VAL A 136 1.14 32.21 -24.54
CA VAL A 136 1.88 31.47 -23.52
C VAL A 136 1.20 30.13 -23.24
N LEU A 137 1.92 29.17 -22.68
CA LEU A 137 1.46 27.80 -22.52
C LEU A 137 0.13 27.73 -21.73
N PRO A 138 -0.98 27.22 -22.33
CA PRO A 138 -2.26 27.24 -21.66
C PRO A 138 -2.41 26.09 -20.67
N GLN A 139 -3.29 26.29 -19.70
CA GLN A 139 -3.75 25.24 -18.80
C GLN A 139 -4.71 24.29 -19.53
N GLY A 140 -4.60 22.98 -19.26
CA GLY A 140 -5.48 21.94 -19.83
C GLY A 140 -4.94 21.27 -21.10
N TYR A 141 -3.88 21.80 -21.71
CA TYR A 141 -3.16 21.12 -22.78
C TYR A 141 -2.25 20.01 -22.21
N VAL A 142 -2.27 18.84 -22.87
CA VAL A 142 -1.67 17.60 -22.36
C VAL A 142 -0.16 17.72 -22.10
N HIS A 143 0.56 18.46 -22.92
CA HIS A 143 2.02 18.61 -22.79
C HIS A 143 2.45 19.81 -21.96
N SER A 144 1.51 20.65 -21.50
CA SER A 144 1.86 21.83 -20.70
C SER A 144 2.66 21.50 -19.44
N PRO A 145 2.26 20.49 -18.63
CA PRO A 145 3.03 20.09 -17.46
C PRO A 145 4.44 19.60 -17.80
N THR A 146 4.57 18.88 -18.92
CA THR A 146 5.83 18.31 -19.38
C THR A 146 6.83 19.39 -19.78
N PHE A 147 6.40 20.36 -20.59
CA PHE A 147 7.25 21.48 -20.99
C PHE A 147 7.66 22.32 -19.79
N CYS A 148 6.72 22.60 -18.89
CA CYS A 148 7.01 23.34 -17.67
C CYS A 148 8.02 22.63 -16.79
N HIS A 149 7.80 21.35 -16.52
CA HIS A 149 8.71 20.57 -15.68
C HIS A 149 10.13 20.53 -16.24
N ASN A 150 10.28 20.31 -17.55
CA ASN A 150 11.60 20.25 -18.18
C ASN A 150 12.32 21.60 -18.15
N LEU A 151 11.62 22.71 -18.41
CA LEU A 151 12.22 24.04 -18.37
C LEU A 151 12.69 24.40 -16.97
N VAL A 152 11.84 24.18 -15.96
CA VAL A 152 12.21 24.40 -14.56
C VAL A 152 13.38 23.50 -14.16
N ALA A 153 13.37 22.23 -14.55
CA ALA A 153 14.48 21.31 -14.27
C ALA A 153 15.80 21.76 -14.92
N CYS A 154 15.76 22.27 -16.15
CA CYS A 154 16.94 22.81 -16.83
C CYS A 154 17.49 24.05 -16.12
N ASP A 155 16.63 24.97 -15.68
CA ASP A 155 17.07 26.15 -14.92
C ASP A 155 17.66 25.75 -13.58
N LEU A 156 17.00 24.85 -12.85
CA LEU A 156 17.47 24.36 -11.56
C LEU A 156 18.80 23.59 -11.65
N ALA A 157 19.05 22.86 -12.75
CA ALA A 157 20.32 22.18 -12.97
C ALA A 157 21.50 23.16 -13.13
N ASN A 158 21.24 24.38 -13.58
CA ASN A 158 22.25 25.43 -13.71
C ASN A 158 22.45 26.26 -12.43
N TRP A 159 21.64 26.03 -11.39
CA TRP A 159 21.77 26.72 -10.12
C TRP A 159 22.77 26.01 -9.21
N ASN A 160 23.70 26.77 -8.62
CA ASN A 160 24.70 26.23 -7.71
C ASN A 160 24.09 25.96 -6.33
N LYS A 161 23.47 24.80 -6.18
CA LYS A 161 22.84 24.34 -4.94
C LYS A 161 23.90 23.98 -3.88
N PRO A 162 23.78 24.47 -2.63
CA PRO A 162 24.64 24.04 -1.53
C PRO A 162 24.55 22.53 -1.30
N SER A 163 25.67 21.89 -0.99
CA SER A 163 25.72 20.44 -0.70
C SER A 163 24.91 20.03 0.53
N THR A 164 24.66 20.98 1.44
CA THR A 164 23.89 20.78 2.67
C THR A 164 22.37 20.81 2.48
N VAL A 165 21.89 21.10 1.27
CA VAL A 165 20.45 21.23 0.98
C VAL A 165 20.07 20.28 -0.15
N LYS A 166 19.03 19.47 0.07
CA LYS A 166 18.41 18.66 -0.99
C LYS A 166 17.22 19.39 -1.60
N MET A 167 16.91 19.06 -2.84
CA MET A 167 15.86 19.72 -3.60
C MET A 167 15.08 18.69 -4.41
N PHE A 168 13.77 18.79 -4.31
CA PHE A 168 12.80 17.94 -5.00
C PHE A 168 11.87 18.84 -5.78
N HIS A 169 11.54 18.45 -7.01
CA HIS A 169 10.77 19.27 -7.93
C HIS A 169 9.75 18.42 -8.68
N TYR A 170 8.53 18.92 -8.78
CA TYR A 170 7.47 18.34 -9.59
C TYR A 170 6.63 19.44 -10.23
N ILE A 171 6.73 19.56 -11.55
CA ILE A 171 6.08 20.58 -12.39
C ILE A 171 6.29 22.03 -11.92
N ASP A 172 5.48 22.52 -11.00
CA ASP A 172 5.45 23.88 -10.44
C ASP A 172 5.70 23.91 -8.93
N ASP A 173 5.71 22.74 -8.28
CA ASP A 173 5.99 22.56 -6.85
C ASP A 173 7.47 22.26 -6.63
N LEU A 174 8.11 23.02 -5.73
CA LEU A 174 9.50 22.85 -5.31
C LEU A 174 9.57 22.62 -3.81
N MET A 175 10.38 21.65 -3.38
CA MET A 175 10.63 21.37 -1.98
C MET A 175 12.14 21.34 -1.73
N LEU A 176 12.60 22.14 -0.76
CA LEU A 176 13.96 22.13 -0.25
C LEU A 176 13.97 21.49 1.14
N THR A 177 14.95 20.63 1.39
CA THR A 177 15.13 19.97 2.68
C THR A 177 16.56 20.17 3.20
N SER A 178 16.73 20.15 4.52
CA SER A 178 18.03 20.22 5.20
C SER A 178 17.89 19.74 6.65
N ASP A 179 18.95 19.19 7.23
CA ASP A 179 19.00 18.93 8.69
C ASP A 179 19.33 20.20 9.51
N SER A 180 19.73 21.31 8.85
CA SER A 180 19.86 22.65 9.46
C SER A 180 18.84 23.63 8.89
N ILE A 181 18.07 24.27 9.77
CA ILE A 181 17.12 25.31 9.41
C ILE A 181 17.82 26.60 8.92
N GLU A 182 19.01 26.91 9.45
CA GLU A 182 19.83 28.06 9.05
C GLU A 182 20.28 27.92 7.59
N ALA A 183 20.67 26.71 7.18
CA ALA A 183 21.03 26.44 5.80
C ALA A 183 19.86 26.72 4.84
N LEU A 184 18.63 26.34 5.20
CA LEU A 184 17.44 26.67 4.41
C LEU A 184 17.14 28.16 4.40
N LYS A 185 17.21 28.83 5.57
CA LYS A 185 16.98 30.28 5.67
C LYS A 185 17.94 31.10 4.79
N LYS A 186 19.17 30.63 4.60
CA LYS A 186 20.15 31.24 3.69
C LYS A 186 19.90 30.87 2.23
N THR A 187 19.52 29.63 1.96
CA THR A 187 19.43 29.08 0.59
C THR A 187 18.15 29.48 -0.13
N VAL A 188 17.02 29.52 0.57
CA VAL A 188 15.70 29.82 -0.02
C VAL A 188 15.65 31.20 -0.68
N PRO A 189 16.12 32.30 -0.04
CA PRO A 189 16.16 33.62 -0.70
C PRO A 189 17.04 33.65 -1.95
N SER A 190 18.17 32.91 -1.93
CA SER A 190 19.06 32.80 -3.10
C SER A 190 18.38 32.08 -4.26
N LEU A 191 17.65 30.99 -3.98
CA LEU A 191 16.86 30.29 -5.00
C LEU A 191 15.73 31.16 -5.55
N ILE A 192 15.01 31.88 -4.69
CA ILE A 192 13.95 32.81 -5.10
C ILE A 192 14.49 33.86 -6.07
N THR A 193 15.64 34.46 -5.74
CA THR A 193 16.30 35.47 -6.58
C THR A 193 16.69 34.86 -7.94
N TYR A 194 17.31 33.69 -7.93
CA TYR A 194 17.69 32.97 -9.16
C TYR A 194 16.48 32.65 -10.05
N LEU A 195 15.39 32.15 -9.47
CA LEU A 195 14.16 31.85 -10.20
C LEU A 195 13.53 33.11 -10.80
N GLN A 196 13.54 34.22 -10.07
CA GLN A 196 13.08 35.52 -10.56
C GLN A 196 13.93 36.04 -11.72
N GLU A 197 15.26 35.90 -11.65
CA GLU A 197 16.18 36.25 -12.76
C GLU A 197 15.91 35.42 -14.02
N LYS A 198 15.44 34.17 -13.86
CA LYS A 198 15.01 33.29 -14.96
C LYS A 198 13.60 33.57 -15.47
N GLY A 199 12.86 34.48 -14.84
CA GLY A 199 11.49 34.84 -15.24
C GLY A 199 10.39 34.01 -14.58
N TRP A 200 10.72 33.22 -13.56
CA TRP A 200 9.73 32.48 -12.76
C TRP A 200 9.21 33.36 -11.63
N ALA A 201 7.88 33.49 -11.55
CA ALA A 201 7.22 34.14 -10.42
C ALA A 201 6.96 33.11 -9.32
N ILE A 202 7.08 33.53 -8.06
CA ILE A 202 6.79 32.69 -6.88
C ILE A 202 5.58 33.27 -6.18
N ASN A 203 4.67 32.42 -5.70
CA ASN A 203 3.51 32.86 -4.94
C ASN A 203 3.86 32.99 -3.45
N PRO A 204 4.04 34.20 -2.89
CA PRO A 204 4.50 34.36 -1.51
C PRO A 204 3.49 33.83 -0.48
N GLN A 205 2.20 33.84 -0.81
CA GLN A 205 1.13 33.35 0.08
C GLN A 205 1.09 31.82 0.19
N LYS A 206 1.71 31.12 -0.77
CA LYS A 206 1.77 29.66 -0.80
C LYS A 206 3.13 29.10 -0.38
N VAL A 207 4.12 29.96 -0.13
CA VAL A 207 5.40 29.53 0.43
C VAL A 207 5.15 28.94 1.82
N GLN A 208 5.67 27.75 2.07
CA GLN A 208 5.57 27.06 3.35
C GLN A 208 6.98 26.87 3.94
N GLY A 209 7.17 27.17 5.23
CA GLY A 209 8.47 27.07 5.89
C GLY A 209 9.41 28.24 5.61
N PRO A 210 10.72 28.11 5.90
CA PRO A 210 11.39 26.92 6.45
C PRO A 210 10.83 26.49 7.82
N GLY A 211 10.54 25.20 7.99
CA GLY A 211 9.97 24.68 9.23
C GLY A 211 9.95 23.15 9.28
N LEU A 212 9.44 22.61 10.39
CA LEU A 212 9.35 21.15 10.57
C LEU A 212 8.21 20.53 9.75
N SER A 213 7.13 21.26 9.51
CA SER A 213 5.92 20.73 8.88
C SER A 213 5.55 21.50 7.63
N VAL A 214 5.45 20.79 6.49
CA VAL A 214 5.03 21.35 5.19
C VAL A 214 4.16 20.35 4.44
N LYS A 215 3.28 20.85 3.56
CA LYS A 215 2.51 20.04 2.63
C LYS A 215 3.16 20.06 1.24
N PHE A 216 3.50 18.89 0.72
CA PHE A 216 4.07 18.70 -0.61
C PHE A 216 3.39 17.53 -1.32
N LEU A 217 2.96 17.74 -2.58
CA LEU A 217 2.24 16.74 -3.40
C LEU A 217 1.07 16.04 -2.69
N GLY A 218 0.35 16.80 -1.86
CA GLY A 218 -0.82 16.31 -1.13
C GLY A 218 -0.52 15.57 0.17
N VAL A 219 0.76 15.32 0.51
CA VAL A 219 1.19 14.70 1.77
C VAL A 219 1.77 15.75 2.71
N VAL A 220 1.51 15.62 4.01
CA VAL A 220 2.13 16.48 5.04
C VAL A 220 3.38 15.77 5.56
N TRP A 221 4.52 16.42 5.42
CA TRP A 221 5.80 15.98 5.94
C TRP A 221 6.10 16.75 7.21
N SER A 222 6.41 16.04 8.29
CA SER A 222 6.73 16.61 9.61
C SER A 222 8.03 16.00 10.12
N GLY A 223 9.13 16.76 10.05
CA GLY A 223 10.45 16.19 10.27
C GLY A 223 10.75 15.10 9.25
N LYS A 224 11.28 13.97 9.75
CA LYS A 224 11.47 12.72 8.99
C LYS A 224 10.26 11.79 9.16
N THR A 225 9.05 12.31 9.05
CA THR A 225 7.82 11.51 9.08
C THR A 225 6.76 12.05 8.11
N LYS A 226 5.85 11.19 7.68
CA LYS A 226 4.62 11.55 6.97
C LYS A 226 3.47 11.53 7.95
N VAL A 227 2.59 12.52 7.85
CA VAL A 227 1.44 12.67 8.74
C VAL A 227 0.17 12.78 7.93
N LEU A 228 -0.90 12.16 8.43
CA LEU A 228 -2.23 12.34 7.87
C LEU A 228 -2.70 13.79 8.13
N PRO A 229 -3.09 14.57 7.11
CA PRO A 229 -3.48 15.96 7.32
C PRO A 229 -4.71 16.07 8.24
N SER A 230 -4.69 16.99 9.21
CA SER A 230 -5.80 17.20 10.16
C SER A 230 -7.12 17.47 9.45
N ALA A 231 -7.11 18.29 8.40
CA ALA A 231 -8.30 18.56 7.59
C ALA A 231 -8.93 17.30 6.96
N ILE A 232 -8.12 16.27 6.67
CA ILE A 232 -8.62 14.98 6.17
C ILE A 232 -9.23 14.17 7.31
N ILE A 233 -8.57 14.15 8.48
CA ILE A 233 -9.11 13.52 9.69
C ILE A 233 -10.48 14.14 10.01
N ASP A 234 -10.55 15.46 10.10
CA ASP A 234 -11.78 16.20 10.40
C ASP A 234 -12.87 15.93 9.37
N LYS A 235 -12.51 15.91 8.07
CA LYS A 235 -13.44 15.57 7.00
C LYS A 235 -14.01 14.15 7.14
N ILE A 236 -13.18 13.17 7.52
CA ILE A 236 -13.62 11.79 7.74
C ILE A 236 -14.48 11.69 9.00
N GLN A 237 -14.11 12.39 10.08
CA GLN A 237 -14.90 12.43 11.32
C GLN A 237 -16.27 13.09 11.12
N ALA A 238 -16.33 14.16 10.32
CA ALA A 238 -17.57 14.85 9.99
C ALA A 238 -18.37 14.17 8.86
N PHE A 239 -17.83 13.12 8.24
CA PHE A 239 -18.52 12.45 7.13
C PHE A 239 -19.85 11.84 7.60
N PRO A 240 -20.98 12.20 6.97
CA PRO A 240 -22.30 11.69 7.36
C PRO A 240 -22.43 10.21 6.99
N VAL A 241 -23.30 9.49 7.69
CA VAL A 241 -23.59 8.09 7.35
C VAL A 241 -24.08 8.03 5.89
N PRO A 242 -23.40 7.27 5.00
CA PRO A 242 -23.82 7.15 3.62
C PRO A 242 -25.23 6.61 3.50
N THR A 243 -26.03 7.20 2.61
CA THR A 243 -27.39 6.71 2.27
C THR A 243 -27.48 6.18 0.85
N LYS A 244 -26.43 6.38 0.05
CA LYS A 244 -26.36 6.03 -1.36
C LYS A 244 -24.98 5.44 -1.71
N PRO A 245 -24.89 4.53 -2.68
CA PRO A 245 -23.62 3.94 -3.12
C PRO A 245 -22.55 4.98 -3.51
N LYS A 246 -22.95 6.08 -4.14
CA LYS A 246 -22.03 7.15 -4.54
C LYS A 246 -21.36 7.83 -3.35
N GLN A 247 -22.11 8.11 -2.29
CA GLN A 247 -21.57 8.70 -1.06
C GLN A 247 -20.60 7.73 -0.36
N LEU A 248 -20.94 6.44 -0.37
CA LEU A 248 -20.07 5.41 0.17
C LEU A 248 -18.77 5.26 -0.64
N GLN A 249 -18.85 5.31 -1.97
CA GLN A 249 -17.68 5.29 -2.85
C GLN A 249 -16.78 6.51 -2.61
N GLU A 250 -17.34 7.70 -2.37
CA GLU A 250 -16.57 8.89 -2.00
C GLU A 250 -15.83 8.69 -0.67
N PHE A 251 -16.51 8.14 0.35
CA PHE A 251 -15.89 7.80 1.64
C PHE A 251 -14.75 6.78 1.48
N LEU A 252 -15.02 5.66 0.80
CA LEU A 252 -14.04 4.60 0.54
C LEU A 252 -12.87 5.11 -0.31
N GLY A 253 -13.11 6.03 -1.24
CA GLY A 253 -12.07 6.65 -2.07
C GLY A 253 -11.09 7.48 -1.24
N ILE A 254 -11.59 8.25 -0.27
CA ILE A 254 -10.74 9.01 0.65
C ILE A 254 -9.87 8.05 1.49
N LEU A 255 -10.47 7.03 2.09
CA LEU A 255 -9.74 6.03 2.88
C LEU A 255 -8.74 5.23 2.03
N GLY A 256 -9.12 4.90 0.80
CA GLY A 256 -8.28 4.18 -0.15
C GLY A 256 -7.04 4.97 -0.55
N TYR A 257 -7.07 6.30 -0.55
CA TYR A 257 -5.88 7.11 -0.77
C TYR A 257 -4.92 7.08 0.43
N TRP A 258 -5.46 7.09 1.66
CA TRP A 258 -4.69 7.12 2.91
C TRP A 258 -4.48 5.76 3.57
N ARG A 259 -4.72 4.66 2.83
CA ARG A 259 -4.71 3.29 3.38
C ARG A 259 -3.41 2.90 4.08
N SER A 260 -2.28 3.46 3.63
CA SER A 260 -0.96 3.14 4.17
C SER A 260 -0.77 3.56 5.63
N PHE A 261 -1.63 4.44 6.14
CA PHE A 261 -1.61 4.93 7.52
C PHE A 261 -2.49 4.08 8.46
N ILE A 262 -3.33 3.21 7.92
CA ILE A 262 -4.40 2.57 8.68
C ILE A 262 -4.20 1.05 8.66
N PRO A 263 -3.88 0.43 9.80
CA PRO A 263 -3.76 -1.03 9.88
C PRO A 263 -5.11 -1.71 9.64
N HIS A 264 -5.08 -2.88 9.00
CA HIS A 264 -6.25 -3.75 8.76
C HIS A 264 -7.44 -3.08 8.04
N LEU A 265 -7.22 -2.00 7.29
CA LEU A 265 -8.28 -1.24 6.64
C LEU A 265 -9.13 -2.10 5.70
N ALA A 266 -8.54 -3.02 4.93
CA ALA A 266 -9.29 -3.85 3.99
C ALA A 266 -10.31 -4.76 4.68
N GLN A 267 -9.95 -5.33 5.84
CA GLN A 267 -10.85 -6.13 6.67
C GLN A 267 -11.97 -5.26 7.25
N LEU A 268 -11.62 -4.10 7.81
CA LEU A 268 -12.59 -3.14 8.37
C LEU A 268 -13.62 -2.70 7.33
N LEU A 269 -13.19 -2.47 6.09
CA LEU A 269 -14.05 -1.99 5.01
C LEU A 269 -14.79 -3.11 4.25
N LYS A 270 -14.53 -4.39 4.56
CA LYS A 270 -15.13 -5.54 3.85
C LYS A 270 -16.66 -5.47 3.79
N PRO A 271 -17.40 -5.19 4.89
CA PRO A 271 -18.85 -5.05 4.83
C PRO A 271 -19.31 -3.91 3.91
N LEU A 272 -18.57 -2.80 3.92
CA LEU A 272 -18.88 -1.61 3.12
C LEU A 272 -18.65 -1.82 1.62
N TYR A 273 -17.60 -2.56 1.24
CA TYR A 273 -17.34 -2.88 -0.16
C TYR A 273 -18.46 -3.72 -0.80
N ARG A 274 -19.19 -4.52 -0.03
CA ARG A 274 -20.35 -5.27 -0.54
C ARG A 274 -21.41 -4.34 -1.11
N LEU A 275 -21.69 -3.22 -0.46
CA LEU A 275 -22.73 -2.25 -0.84
C LEU A 275 -22.39 -1.42 -2.09
N THR A 276 -21.14 -1.47 -2.56
CA THR A 276 -20.72 -0.77 -3.79
C THR A 276 -20.77 -1.64 -5.04
N LYS A 277 -21.07 -2.94 -4.90
CA LYS A 277 -21.18 -3.87 -6.03
C LYS A 277 -22.43 -3.59 -6.87
N LYS A 278 -22.28 -3.68 -8.19
CA LYS A 278 -23.38 -3.45 -9.15
C LYS A 278 -24.47 -4.51 -8.95
N GLY A 279 -25.73 -4.06 -8.83
CA GLY A 279 -26.89 -4.95 -8.65
C GLY A 279 -27.14 -5.39 -7.21
N GLN A 280 -26.31 -4.98 -6.25
CA GLN A 280 -26.55 -5.25 -4.83
C GLN A 280 -27.66 -4.33 -4.29
N VAL A 281 -28.60 -4.89 -3.54
CA VAL A 281 -29.61 -4.12 -2.80
C VAL A 281 -28.90 -3.32 -1.70
N TRP A 282 -29.26 -2.04 -1.59
CA TRP A 282 -28.77 -1.17 -0.53
C TRP A 282 -29.38 -1.60 0.80
N ASP A 283 -28.57 -2.24 1.64
CA ASP A 283 -28.95 -2.72 2.97
C ASP A 283 -27.90 -2.24 3.98
N TRP A 284 -28.19 -1.14 4.67
CA TRP A 284 -27.29 -0.57 5.67
C TRP A 284 -27.72 -1.05 7.04
N GLY A 285 -27.09 -2.13 7.52
CA GLY A 285 -27.39 -2.76 8.78
C GLY A 285 -26.45 -2.35 9.91
N ARG A 286 -26.47 -3.16 10.96
CA ARG A 286 -25.59 -2.99 12.13
C ARG A 286 -24.11 -3.21 11.77
N THR A 287 -23.81 -4.21 10.96
CA THR A 287 -22.43 -4.57 10.57
C THR A 287 -21.77 -3.46 9.76
N GLU A 288 -22.50 -2.84 8.81
CA GLU A 288 -22.00 -1.72 8.01
C GLU A 288 -21.83 -0.47 8.86
N GLN A 289 -22.77 -0.22 9.78
CA GLN A 289 -22.65 0.90 10.72
C GLN A 289 -21.43 0.74 11.64
N GLU A 290 -21.19 -0.45 12.20
CA GLU A 290 -20.04 -0.74 13.02
C GLU A 290 -18.73 -0.59 12.23
N ALA A 291 -18.65 -1.16 11.03
CA ALA A 291 -17.51 -1.01 10.12
C ALA A 291 -17.21 0.46 9.79
N PHE A 292 -18.25 1.26 9.52
CA PHE A 292 -18.12 2.69 9.26
C PHE A 292 -17.55 3.45 10.47
N GLN A 293 -18.04 3.18 11.68
CA GLN A 293 -17.51 3.82 12.89
C GLN A 293 -16.09 3.37 13.21
N GLN A 294 -15.78 2.08 13.07
CA GLN A 294 -14.43 1.56 13.29
C GLN A 294 -13.42 2.16 12.31
N ALA A 295 -13.78 2.32 11.04
CA ALA A 295 -12.93 3.00 10.06
C ALA A 295 -12.64 4.46 10.47
N LYS A 296 -13.64 5.18 11.00
CA LYS A 296 -13.44 6.55 11.51
C LYS A 296 -12.52 6.57 12.74
N ILE A 297 -12.67 5.63 13.67
CA ILE A 297 -11.80 5.51 14.85
C ILE A 297 -10.36 5.23 14.41
N ALA A 298 -10.15 4.26 13.51
CA ALA A 298 -8.84 3.87 13.02
C ALA A 298 -8.10 5.03 12.33
N VAL A 299 -8.80 5.86 11.56
CA VAL A 299 -8.24 7.09 10.96
C VAL A 299 -7.82 8.09 12.03
N LYS A 300 -8.61 8.26 13.08
CA LYS A 300 -8.30 9.19 14.18
C LYS A 300 -7.08 8.73 14.98
N GLN A 301 -6.87 7.42 15.07
CA GLN A 301 -5.73 6.78 15.74
C GLN A 301 -4.53 6.55 14.82
N ALA A 302 -4.59 6.98 13.56
CA ALA A 302 -3.53 6.78 12.60
C ALA A 302 -2.23 7.43 13.08
N GLN A 303 -1.15 6.64 13.10
CA GLN A 303 0.17 7.10 13.53
C GLN A 303 0.90 7.79 12.37
N ALA A 304 1.85 8.67 12.72
CA ALA A 304 2.79 9.20 11.73
C ALA A 304 3.66 8.07 11.18
N LEU A 305 3.86 8.05 9.87
CA LEU A 305 4.71 7.07 9.22
C LEU A 305 6.14 7.57 9.13
N GLY A 306 7.09 6.77 9.60
CA GLY A 306 8.51 7.01 9.48
C GLY A 306 9.06 6.86 8.07
N ILE A 307 10.33 7.21 7.95
CA ILE A 307 11.15 7.13 6.74
C ILE A 307 12.02 5.90 6.90
N PHE A 308 12.09 5.08 5.85
CA PHE A 308 12.84 3.83 5.91
C PHE A 308 14.33 4.12 5.77
N ASP A 309 15.11 3.67 6.75
CA ASP A 309 16.57 3.70 6.69
C ASP A 309 17.11 2.33 6.22
N PRO A 310 17.71 2.21 5.04
CA PRO A 310 18.21 0.93 4.52
C PRO A 310 19.38 0.36 5.33
N THR A 311 20.00 1.14 6.22
CA THR A 311 21.10 0.68 7.07
C THR A 311 20.64 -0.05 8.33
N LEU A 312 19.34 0.05 8.65
CA LEU A 312 18.74 -0.56 9.84
C LEU A 312 17.83 -1.74 9.45
N PRO A 313 17.72 -2.79 10.29
CA PRO A 313 16.82 -3.91 10.04
C PRO A 313 15.36 -3.46 9.94
N ALA A 314 14.63 -4.02 8.99
CA ALA A 314 13.19 -3.90 8.87
C ALA A 314 12.49 -4.94 9.75
N GLU A 315 11.42 -4.56 10.43
CA GLU A 315 10.52 -5.49 11.13
C GLU A 315 9.21 -5.58 10.36
N LEU A 316 8.87 -6.75 9.83
CA LEU A 316 7.65 -6.99 9.05
C LEU A 316 6.68 -7.84 9.85
N ASP A 317 5.62 -7.22 10.37
CA ASP A 317 4.57 -7.94 11.10
C ASP A 317 3.51 -8.40 10.11
N VAL A 318 3.29 -9.70 10.01
CA VAL A 318 2.31 -10.31 9.11
C VAL A 318 1.20 -10.95 9.93
N HIS A 319 0.00 -10.39 9.79
CA HIS A 319 -1.19 -10.83 10.49
C HIS A 319 -2.19 -11.47 9.54
N VAL A 320 -2.77 -12.58 9.98
CA VAL A 320 -3.77 -13.34 9.24
C VAL A 320 -5.03 -13.50 10.07
N THR A 321 -6.18 -13.27 9.44
CA THR A 321 -7.49 -13.55 9.99
C THR A 321 -8.26 -14.47 9.04
N GLN A 322 -9.41 -14.96 9.49
CA GLN A 322 -10.31 -15.73 8.63
C GLN A 322 -10.82 -14.91 7.43
N GLU A 323 -10.88 -13.58 7.57
CA GLU A 323 -11.50 -12.69 6.60
C GLU A 323 -10.52 -12.07 5.61
N GLY A 324 -9.24 -11.96 5.98
CA GLY A 324 -8.17 -11.39 5.16
C GLY A 324 -6.81 -11.48 5.84
N PHE A 325 -5.85 -10.72 5.32
CA PHE A 325 -4.51 -10.60 5.88
C PHE A 325 -3.98 -9.18 5.74
N GLY A 326 -2.97 -8.84 6.52
CA GLY A 326 -2.33 -7.54 6.44
C GLY A 326 -0.93 -7.59 7.00
N TRP A 327 -0.15 -6.58 6.68
CA TRP A 327 1.18 -6.44 7.22
C TRP A 327 1.51 -5.00 7.56
N GLY A 328 2.26 -4.83 8.64
CA GLY A 328 2.88 -3.58 9.04
C GLY A 328 4.38 -3.66 8.82
N LEU A 329 4.95 -2.70 8.09
CA LEU A 329 6.39 -2.52 8.02
C LEU A 329 6.79 -1.54 9.10
N TRP A 330 7.74 -1.94 9.94
CA TRP A 330 8.24 -1.19 11.08
C TRP A 330 9.76 -1.11 11.02
N GLN A 331 10.32 -0.13 11.73
CA GLN A 331 11.75 -0.01 11.91
C GLN A 331 12.06 0.54 13.30
N ARG A 332 13.10 0.01 13.95
CA ARG A 332 13.56 0.52 15.24
C ARG A 332 14.59 1.62 15.03
N GLN A 333 14.20 2.86 15.33
CA GLN A 333 15.08 4.03 15.22
C GLN A 333 15.28 4.62 16.62
N SER A 334 16.54 4.72 17.06
CA SER A 334 16.89 5.30 18.37
C SER A 334 16.04 4.76 19.53
N SER A 335 15.89 3.43 19.62
CA SER A 335 15.06 2.67 20.59
C SER A 335 13.54 2.72 20.43
N VAL A 336 12.99 3.56 19.54
CA VAL A 336 11.56 3.63 19.27
C VAL A 336 11.21 2.81 18.05
N ARG A 337 10.14 2.01 18.14
CA ARG A 337 9.58 1.29 16.99
C ARG A 337 8.66 2.21 16.21
N ILE A 338 9.01 2.54 14.97
CA ILE A 338 8.29 3.49 14.13
C ILE A 338 7.63 2.74 12.96
N PRO A 339 6.34 2.98 12.66
CA PRO A 339 5.69 2.37 11.51
C PRO A 339 6.13 3.06 10.23
N ILE A 340 6.50 2.32 9.20
CA ILE A 340 6.82 2.81 7.85
C ILE A 340 5.57 2.81 6.97
N GLY A 341 4.70 1.81 7.16
CA GLY A 341 3.44 1.71 6.44
C GLY A 341 2.65 0.45 6.78
N PHE A 342 1.37 0.48 6.43
CA PHE A 342 0.44 -0.62 6.62
C PHE A 342 -0.21 -1.03 5.31
N TRP A 343 -0.42 -2.33 5.13
CA TRP A 343 -1.11 -2.88 3.98
C TRP A 343 -2.08 -3.96 4.46
N SER A 344 -3.18 -4.09 3.74
CA SER A 344 -4.20 -5.09 4.07
C SER A 344 -4.95 -5.50 2.82
N GLN A 345 -5.37 -6.77 2.80
CA GLN A 345 -6.12 -7.41 1.74
C GLN A 345 -7.16 -8.35 2.35
N ILE A 346 -8.20 -8.64 1.57
CA ILE A 346 -9.20 -9.64 1.90
C ILE A 346 -8.95 -10.89 1.07
N TRP A 347 -9.31 -12.06 1.60
CA TRP A 347 -9.20 -13.30 0.84
C TRP A 347 -10.17 -13.29 -0.35
N HIS A 348 -9.74 -13.88 -1.47
CA HIS A 348 -10.56 -13.94 -2.68
C HIS A 348 -10.69 -15.38 -3.21
N GLY A 349 -11.92 -15.79 -3.50
CA GLY A 349 -12.20 -17.00 -4.29
C GLY A 349 -11.73 -18.28 -3.61
N ALA A 350 -10.68 -18.92 -4.16
CA ALA A 350 -10.16 -20.17 -3.60
C ALA A 350 -9.42 -19.96 -2.26
N GLU A 351 -8.84 -18.77 -2.05
CA GLU A 351 -8.04 -18.44 -0.87
C GLU A 351 -8.86 -18.43 0.42
N GLU A 352 -10.17 -18.17 0.33
CA GLU A 352 -11.08 -18.20 1.48
C GLU A 352 -11.11 -19.59 2.15
N ARG A 353 -10.96 -20.64 1.34
CA ARG A 353 -10.97 -22.05 1.75
C ARG A 353 -9.60 -22.58 2.16
N TYR A 354 -8.55 -21.78 2.01
CA TYR A 354 -7.22 -22.18 2.47
C TYR A 354 -7.22 -22.38 3.98
N SER A 355 -6.45 -23.37 4.42
CA SER A 355 -6.15 -23.57 5.84
C SER A 355 -5.44 -22.33 6.41
N MET A 356 -5.52 -22.12 7.72
CA MET A 356 -4.85 -20.97 8.37
C MET A 356 -3.33 -20.96 8.11
N VAL A 357 -2.75 -22.14 7.93
CA VAL A 357 -1.36 -22.36 7.54
C VAL A 357 -1.07 -21.83 6.13
N GLU A 358 -1.84 -22.28 5.14
CA GLU A 358 -1.70 -21.81 3.76
C GLU A 358 -1.94 -20.30 3.65
N LYS A 359 -2.91 -19.77 4.43
CA LYS A 359 -3.17 -18.34 4.56
C LYS A 359 -1.96 -17.60 5.13
N GLN A 360 -1.30 -18.12 6.16
CA GLN A 360 -0.07 -17.53 6.70
C GLN A 360 1.09 -17.55 5.70
N LEU A 361 1.31 -18.65 5.00
CA LEU A 361 2.36 -18.74 3.98
C LEU A 361 2.13 -17.76 2.84
N LEU A 362 0.90 -17.69 2.33
CA LEU A 362 0.52 -16.73 1.28
C LEU A 362 0.67 -15.29 1.77
N ALA A 363 0.16 -14.98 2.97
CA ALA A 363 0.25 -13.63 3.53
C ALA A 363 1.71 -13.19 3.69
N THR A 364 2.58 -14.06 4.22
CA THR A 364 4.00 -13.74 4.40
C THR A 364 4.72 -13.61 3.07
N TYR A 365 4.44 -14.49 2.11
CA TYR A 365 4.96 -14.38 0.74
C TYR A 365 4.56 -13.05 0.09
N SER A 366 3.27 -12.71 0.12
CA SER A 366 2.75 -11.46 -0.46
C SER A 366 3.30 -10.22 0.25
N ALA A 367 3.43 -10.25 1.58
CA ALA A 367 3.98 -9.15 2.35
C ALA A 367 5.44 -8.88 1.98
N LEU A 368 6.27 -9.93 1.88
CA LEU A 368 7.68 -9.79 1.48
C LEU A 368 7.83 -9.20 0.08
N GLN A 369 7.11 -9.73 -0.91
CA GLN A 369 7.14 -9.18 -2.27
C GLN A 369 6.73 -7.70 -2.34
N ALA A 370 5.76 -7.30 -1.52
CA ALA A 370 5.29 -5.93 -1.50
C ALA A 370 6.30 -4.95 -0.88
N VAL A 371 7.10 -5.39 0.10
CA VAL A 371 8.07 -4.52 0.79
C VAL A 371 9.47 -4.55 0.16
N GLU A 372 9.78 -5.50 -0.72
CA GLU A 372 11.07 -5.60 -1.43
C GLU A 372 11.56 -4.27 -2.05
N PRO A 373 10.74 -3.49 -2.78
CA PRO A 373 11.20 -2.22 -3.36
C PRO A 373 11.58 -1.19 -2.30
N ILE A 374 11.00 -1.31 -1.09
CA ILE A 374 11.23 -0.41 0.04
C ILE A 374 12.47 -0.85 0.82
N THR A 375 12.56 -2.13 1.17
CA THR A 375 13.63 -2.67 2.02
C THR A 375 14.96 -2.81 1.28
N GLN A 376 14.93 -3.01 -0.03
CA GLN A 376 16.12 -3.20 -0.86
C GLN A 376 17.05 -4.27 -0.24
N THR A 377 18.28 -3.93 0.11
CA THR A 377 19.29 -4.84 0.69
C THR A 377 19.22 -4.97 2.21
N ALA A 378 18.30 -4.28 2.88
CA ALA A 378 18.19 -4.32 4.34
C ALA A 378 17.77 -5.72 4.83
N GLU A 379 18.24 -6.10 6.01
CA GLU A 379 17.75 -7.30 6.70
C GLU A 379 16.27 -7.14 7.04
N VAL A 380 15.47 -8.18 6.82
CA VAL A 380 14.03 -8.18 7.14
C VAL A 380 13.73 -9.24 8.20
N ILE A 381 13.22 -8.79 9.33
CA ILE A 381 12.78 -9.61 10.46
C ILE A 381 11.26 -9.77 10.34
N VAL A 382 10.81 -10.94 9.88
CA VAL A 382 9.39 -11.24 9.70
C VAL A 382 8.80 -11.81 10.97
N LYS A 383 7.80 -11.14 11.54
CA LYS A 383 6.98 -11.64 12.65
C LYS A 383 5.68 -12.18 12.09
N THR A 384 5.32 -13.39 12.49
CA THR A 384 4.15 -14.10 11.98
C THR A 384 3.21 -14.51 13.10
N THR A 385 1.89 -14.45 12.84
CA THR A 385 0.87 -14.92 13.78
C THR A 385 0.97 -16.42 14.04
N LEU A 386 1.28 -17.22 13.00
CA LEU A 386 1.51 -18.65 13.13
C LEU A 386 2.98 -18.99 12.84
N PRO A 387 3.61 -19.89 13.63
CA PRO A 387 5.01 -20.26 13.45
C PRO A 387 5.22 -21.01 12.13
N ILE A 388 5.76 -20.33 11.12
CA ILE A 388 6.08 -20.91 9.80
C ILE A 388 7.54 -21.33 9.64
N GLN A 389 8.42 -20.99 10.60
CA GLN A 389 9.87 -21.17 10.48
C GLN A 389 10.27 -22.64 10.22
N GLY A 390 9.57 -23.60 10.85
CA GLY A 390 9.81 -25.03 10.63
C GLY A 390 9.53 -25.48 9.20
N TRP A 391 8.52 -24.91 8.54
CA TRP A 391 8.13 -25.25 7.16
C TRP A 391 8.99 -24.55 6.12
N VAL A 392 9.50 -23.37 6.45
CA VAL A 392 10.47 -22.67 5.60
C VAL A 392 11.83 -23.42 5.59
N LYS A 393 12.15 -24.20 6.63
CA LYS A 393 13.39 -24.98 6.69
C LYS A 393 13.35 -26.29 5.90
N ASP A 394 12.18 -26.92 5.78
CA ASP A 394 12.05 -28.24 5.16
C ASP A 394 10.93 -28.27 4.12
N LEU A 395 11.34 -28.26 2.84
CA LEU A 395 10.47 -28.26 1.66
C LEU A 395 9.83 -29.63 1.37
N THR A 396 10.31 -30.71 2.00
CA THR A 396 9.98 -32.08 1.59
C THR A 396 8.58 -32.53 2.04
N HIS A 397 8.01 -31.88 3.06
CA HIS A 397 6.73 -32.28 3.66
C HIS A 397 5.84 -31.07 3.97
N ILE A 398 5.35 -30.40 2.92
CA ILE A 398 4.24 -29.45 3.07
C ILE A 398 2.97 -30.28 3.35
N PRO A 399 2.34 -30.15 4.53
CA PRO A 399 1.15 -30.93 4.84
C PRO A 399 0.01 -30.58 3.86
N LYS A 400 -0.65 -31.60 3.31
CA LYS A 400 -1.89 -31.45 2.51
C LYS A 400 -3.10 -31.15 3.42
N THR A 401 -2.98 -30.13 4.27
CA THR A 401 -4.02 -29.75 5.25
C THR A 401 -5.07 -28.83 4.67
N GLY A 402 -4.85 -28.29 3.47
CA GLY A 402 -5.85 -27.45 2.81
C GLY A 402 -5.97 -27.69 1.31
N VAL A 403 -6.69 -26.77 0.67
CA VAL A 403 -7.13 -26.91 -0.73
C VAL A 403 -6.20 -26.19 -1.71
N ALA A 404 -5.11 -25.58 -1.25
CA ALA A 404 -4.16 -24.94 -2.13
C ALA A 404 -3.43 -25.99 -2.99
N GLN A 405 -3.19 -25.66 -4.25
CA GLN A 405 -2.46 -26.55 -5.15
C GLN A 405 -1.02 -26.72 -4.66
N SER A 406 -0.51 -27.95 -4.64
CA SER A 406 0.84 -28.24 -4.13
C SER A 406 1.93 -27.44 -4.84
N GLN A 407 1.78 -27.17 -6.15
CA GLN A 407 2.69 -26.30 -6.91
C GLN A 407 2.71 -24.85 -6.40
N THR A 408 1.56 -24.34 -5.97
CA THR A 408 1.44 -22.97 -5.46
C THR A 408 2.10 -22.84 -4.10
N VAL A 409 1.87 -23.81 -3.20
CA VAL A 409 2.51 -23.80 -1.88
C VAL A 409 4.01 -24.02 -2.00
N ALA A 410 4.45 -24.92 -2.88
CA ALA A 410 5.88 -25.11 -3.17
C ALA A 410 6.55 -23.83 -3.67
N ARG A 411 5.88 -23.04 -4.52
CA ARG A 411 6.39 -21.73 -4.97
C ARG A 411 6.57 -20.76 -3.79
N TRP A 412 5.58 -20.64 -2.91
CA TRP A 412 5.69 -19.75 -1.75
C TRP A 412 6.81 -20.19 -0.82
N VAL A 413 6.83 -21.46 -0.42
CA VAL A 413 7.85 -21.98 0.50
C VAL A 413 9.24 -21.86 -0.13
N ALA A 414 9.42 -22.20 -1.41
CA ALA A 414 10.71 -22.07 -2.08
C ALA A 414 11.24 -20.62 -2.03
N TYR A 415 10.39 -19.63 -2.31
CA TYR A 415 10.76 -18.22 -2.21
C TYR A 415 11.12 -17.83 -0.76
N LEU A 416 10.29 -18.21 0.22
CA LEU A 416 10.52 -17.90 1.64
C LEU A 416 11.82 -18.55 2.16
N SER A 417 12.10 -19.79 1.75
CA SER A 417 13.30 -20.53 2.09
C SER A 417 14.53 -19.86 1.49
N GLN A 418 14.53 -19.55 0.20
CA GLN A 418 15.67 -18.92 -0.48
C GLN A 418 16.10 -17.59 0.14
N ARG A 419 15.16 -16.85 0.72
CA ARG A 419 15.41 -15.59 1.44
C ARG A 419 15.96 -15.82 2.85
N SER A 420 15.73 -16.99 3.43
CA SER A 420 16.15 -17.34 4.79
C SER A 420 17.66 -17.63 4.87
N PRO A 421 18.37 -17.17 5.93
CA PRO A 421 19.74 -17.60 6.20
C PRO A 421 19.86 -19.11 6.45
N LEU A 422 18.74 -19.80 6.67
CA LEU A 422 18.68 -21.23 6.95
C LEU A 422 18.62 -22.12 5.70
N SER A 423 18.52 -21.53 4.51
CA SER A 423 18.48 -22.31 3.26
C SER A 423 19.86 -22.82 2.86
N SER A 424 19.89 -24.04 2.33
CA SER A 424 21.03 -24.70 1.69
C SER A 424 21.10 -24.44 0.17
N SER A 425 20.21 -23.61 -0.38
CA SER A 425 20.15 -23.34 -1.82
C SER A 425 21.37 -22.52 -2.29
N PRO A 426 21.98 -22.86 -3.45
CA PRO A 426 23.07 -22.07 -4.02
C PRO A 426 22.63 -20.65 -4.46
N LEU A 427 21.33 -20.44 -4.72
CA LEU A 427 20.77 -19.14 -5.08
C LEU A 427 20.61 -18.18 -3.89
N LYS A 428 20.76 -18.68 -2.66
CA LYS A 428 20.61 -17.90 -1.44
C LYS A 428 21.58 -16.71 -1.40
N GLU A 429 22.86 -16.95 -1.71
CA GLU A 429 23.89 -15.91 -1.61
C GLU A 429 23.66 -14.77 -2.61
N GLU A 430 23.20 -15.09 -3.82
CA GLU A 430 22.87 -14.09 -4.83
C GLU A 430 21.64 -13.27 -4.43
N LEU A 431 20.58 -13.94 -3.97
CA LEU A 431 19.35 -13.27 -3.53
C LEU A 431 19.55 -12.42 -2.29
N GLN A 432 20.37 -12.86 -1.33
CA GLN A 432 20.69 -12.07 -0.13
C GLN A 432 21.55 -10.84 -0.44
N LYS A 433 22.42 -10.92 -1.45
CA LYS A 433 23.18 -9.74 -1.92
C LYS A 433 22.28 -8.68 -2.56
N ILE A 434 21.20 -9.10 -3.23
CA ILE A 434 20.30 -8.19 -3.95
C ILE A 434 19.17 -7.66 -3.04
N LEU A 435 18.63 -8.50 -2.16
CA LEU A 435 17.38 -8.25 -1.42
C LEU A 435 17.54 -8.29 0.11
N GLY A 436 18.74 -8.55 0.63
CA GLY A 436 19.01 -8.72 2.07
C GLY A 436 18.59 -10.10 2.63
N PRO A 437 19.04 -10.47 3.85
CA PRO A 437 18.61 -11.69 4.53
C PRO A 437 17.23 -11.53 5.20
N VAL A 438 16.49 -12.64 5.34
CA VAL A 438 15.18 -12.66 6.01
C VAL A 438 15.16 -13.62 7.21
N THR A 439 14.87 -13.10 8.40
CA THR A 439 14.78 -13.87 9.64
C THR A 439 13.32 -13.98 10.08
N TYR A 440 12.83 -15.20 10.33
CA TYR A 440 11.44 -15.44 10.72
C TYR A 440 11.32 -15.66 12.23
N HIS A 441 10.42 -14.92 12.86
CA HIS A 441 10.00 -15.05 14.26
C HIS A 441 8.49 -15.30 14.33
N SER A 442 8.05 -16.06 15.33
CA SER A 442 6.65 -16.13 15.73
C SER A 442 6.41 -15.15 16.88
N GLU A 443 5.30 -14.42 16.85
CA GLU A 443 4.86 -13.65 18.02
C GLU A 443 4.44 -14.63 19.13
N THR A 444 5.37 -14.96 20.03
CA THR A 444 4.99 -15.17 21.42
C THR A 444 4.93 -13.79 22.08
N PRO A 445 3.91 -13.48 22.90
CA PRO A 445 3.92 -12.28 23.73
C PRO A 445 5.24 -12.18 24.51
N GLU A 446 5.68 -10.94 24.74
CA GLU A 446 7.00 -10.56 25.25
C GLU A 446 7.46 -11.38 26.49
N GLU A 447 8.77 -11.70 26.46
CA GLU A 447 9.63 -12.14 27.56
C GLU A 447 9.22 -13.37 28.38
N ILE A 448 9.61 -14.54 27.88
CA ILE A 448 10.34 -15.49 28.73
C ILE A 448 11.68 -15.71 28.05
N VAL A 449 12.77 -15.37 28.76
CA VAL A 449 14.10 -15.88 28.46
C VAL A 449 14.00 -17.39 28.48
N VAL A 450 13.80 -18.01 27.32
CA VAL A 450 13.98 -19.45 27.17
C VAL A 450 15.48 -19.66 27.18
N THR A 451 16.04 -19.81 28.38
CA THR A 451 17.15 -20.75 28.57
C THR A 451 16.79 -22.00 27.79
N CYS A 452 17.65 -22.37 26.83
CA CYS A 452 17.54 -23.52 25.94
C CYS A 452 16.41 -24.48 26.35
N PRO A 453 15.33 -24.63 25.57
CA PRO A 453 14.28 -25.55 25.97
C PRO A 453 14.93 -26.90 26.18
N GLU A 454 14.67 -27.52 27.33
CA GLU A 454 14.98 -28.93 27.54
C GLU A 454 14.54 -29.68 26.29
N LYS A 455 15.40 -30.58 25.81
CA LYS A 455 15.11 -31.43 24.65
C LYS A 455 13.68 -31.93 24.77
N SER A 456 12.88 -31.79 23.70
CA SER A 456 11.54 -32.37 23.65
C SER A 456 11.57 -33.77 24.27
N PRO A 457 10.68 -34.09 25.23
CA PRO A 457 10.63 -35.43 25.82
C PRO A 457 10.27 -36.49 24.77
N VAL A 458 9.78 -36.07 23.61
CA VAL A 458 9.52 -36.92 22.45
C VAL A 458 10.83 -37.20 21.72
N GLN A 459 11.35 -38.41 21.91
CA GLN A 459 12.45 -38.93 21.11
C GLN A 459 11.91 -39.61 19.86
N GLU A 460 12.40 -39.22 18.68
CA GLU A 460 12.11 -39.94 17.44
C GLU A 460 12.83 -41.29 17.47
N GLY A 461 12.06 -42.37 17.65
CA GLY A 461 12.58 -43.73 17.61
C GLY A 461 12.89 -44.19 16.19
N LYS A 462 14.04 -44.82 15.99
CA LYS A 462 14.31 -45.65 14.80
C LYS A 462 13.83 -47.07 15.07
N TYR A 463 13.46 -47.79 14.00
CA TYR A 463 13.18 -49.22 14.06
C TYR A 463 14.26 -49.99 14.83
N PRO A 464 13.89 -51.00 15.64
CA PRO A 464 12.55 -51.60 15.74
C PRO A 464 11.57 -50.83 16.64
N ILE A 465 10.28 -50.90 16.30
CA ILE A 465 9.18 -50.32 17.10
C ILE A 465 9.13 -51.06 18.45
N PRO A 466 9.01 -50.35 19.59
CA PRO A 466 8.86 -50.99 20.90
C PRO A 466 7.67 -51.96 20.93
N GLU A 467 7.81 -53.12 21.56
CA GLU A 467 6.71 -54.08 21.75
C GLU A 467 5.57 -53.50 22.62
N ASP A 468 5.88 -52.47 23.42
CA ASP A 468 4.98 -51.78 24.35
C ASP A 468 4.59 -50.39 23.80
N ALA A 469 3.94 -50.38 22.63
CA ALA A 469 3.54 -49.16 21.92
C ALA A 469 2.05 -49.15 21.58
N TRP A 470 1.43 -47.98 21.75
CA TRP A 470 0.06 -47.68 21.34
C TRP A 470 0.00 -47.32 19.86
N TYR A 471 -0.82 -48.03 19.09
CA TYR A 471 -1.08 -47.76 17.67
C TYR A 471 -2.37 -46.95 17.56
N THR A 472 -2.30 -45.79 16.92
CA THR A 472 -3.44 -44.85 16.83
C THR A 472 -3.79 -44.57 15.38
N ASP A 473 -5.09 -44.56 15.07
CA ASP A 473 -5.64 -44.26 13.73
C ASP A 473 -6.96 -43.46 13.88
N GLY A 474 -7.23 -42.59 12.92
CA GLY A 474 -8.38 -41.70 12.88
C GLY A 474 -8.99 -41.59 11.49
N SER A 475 -10.25 -41.98 11.36
CA SER A 475 -10.99 -41.89 10.09
C SER A 475 -12.22 -40.99 10.21
N SER A 476 -12.60 -40.34 9.11
CA SER A 476 -13.88 -39.62 8.99
C SER A 476 -14.51 -39.90 7.64
N ARG A 477 -15.78 -40.33 7.61
CA ARG A 477 -16.52 -40.70 6.40
C ARG A 477 -18.00 -40.30 6.51
N GLY A 478 -18.63 -39.93 5.39
CA GLY A 478 -20.06 -39.65 5.29
C GLY A 478 -20.45 -38.17 5.15
N ASN A 479 -21.75 -37.91 4.95
CA ASN A 479 -22.37 -36.58 4.98
C ASN A 479 -23.75 -36.68 5.70
N PRO A 480 -23.89 -36.17 6.94
CA PRO A 480 -22.88 -35.46 7.74
C PRO A 480 -21.69 -36.37 8.10
N SER A 481 -20.50 -35.77 8.25
CA SER A 481 -19.24 -36.50 8.46
C SER A 481 -19.21 -37.14 9.85
N ARG A 482 -19.16 -38.47 9.91
CA ARG A 482 -18.96 -39.21 11.15
C ARG A 482 -17.49 -39.61 11.24
N TRP A 483 -16.87 -39.29 12.38
CA TRP A 483 -15.48 -39.65 12.64
C TRP A 483 -15.38 -40.77 13.65
N ARG A 484 -14.31 -41.56 13.53
CA ARG A 484 -13.93 -42.66 14.43
C ARG A 484 -12.45 -42.53 14.75
N ALA A 485 -12.12 -42.46 16.03
CA ALA A 485 -10.76 -42.51 16.54
C ALA A 485 -10.53 -43.87 17.22
N VAL A 486 -9.35 -44.47 17.02
CA VAL A 486 -9.00 -45.78 17.59
C VAL A 486 -7.57 -45.74 18.14
N ALA A 487 -7.37 -46.25 19.36
CA ALA A 487 -6.07 -46.53 19.93
C ALA A 487 -6.00 -48.02 20.33
N TYR A 488 -4.95 -48.71 19.92
CA TYR A 488 -4.76 -50.14 20.12
C TYR A 488 -3.41 -50.44 20.74
N HIS A 489 -3.40 -51.28 21.77
CA HIS A 489 -2.17 -51.75 22.42
C HIS A 489 -2.01 -53.26 22.20
N PRO A 490 -1.01 -53.72 21.42
CA PRO A 490 -0.89 -55.14 21.04
C PRO A 490 -0.57 -56.06 22.22
N SER A 491 0.29 -55.62 23.14
CA SER A 491 0.76 -56.44 24.26
C SER A 491 -0.30 -56.70 25.33
N THR A 492 -1.33 -55.83 25.41
CA THR A 492 -2.45 -55.95 26.35
C THR A 492 -3.79 -56.22 25.65
N GLU A 493 -3.78 -56.35 24.32
CA GLU A 493 -4.97 -56.45 23.46
C GLU A 493 -6.05 -55.37 23.74
N THR A 494 -5.64 -54.22 24.29
CA THR A 494 -6.57 -53.17 24.70
C THR A 494 -6.92 -52.28 23.50
N ILE A 495 -8.22 -52.06 23.27
CA ILE A 495 -8.73 -51.19 22.20
C ILE A 495 -9.60 -50.10 22.82
N TRP A 496 -9.25 -48.85 22.54
CA TRP A 496 -10.07 -47.68 22.84
C TRP A 496 -10.58 -47.08 21.55
N PHE A 497 -11.86 -46.72 21.51
CA PHE A 497 -12.43 -46.03 20.37
C PHE A 497 -13.50 -45.03 20.77
N GLU A 498 -13.61 -43.97 19.99
CA GLU A 498 -14.67 -42.97 20.10
C GLU A 498 -15.25 -42.68 18.72
N GLU A 499 -16.55 -42.38 18.67
CA GLU A 499 -17.26 -42.00 17.45
C GLU A 499 -18.24 -40.86 17.69
N TRP A 500 -18.14 -39.80 16.89
CA TRP A 500 -19.10 -38.70 16.89
C TRP A 500 -19.28 -38.08 15.50
N ASP A 501 -20.27 -37.20 15.37
CA ASP A 501 -20.58 -36.47 14.14
C ASP A 501 -19.91 -35.09 14.12
N GLY A 502 -19.56 -34.60 12.92
CA GLY A 502 -19.27 -33.19 12.64
C GLY A 502 -17.80 -32.75 12.61
N GLN A 503 -16.82 -33.66 12.77
CA GLN A 503 -15.38 -33.30 12.75
C GLN A 503 -14.58 -33.97 11.62
N SER A 504 -13.38 -33.44 11.37
CA SER A 504 -12.47 -33.87 10.30
C SER A 504 -11.72 -35.17 10.64
N SER A 505 -11.13 -35.82 9.63
CA SER A 505 -10.28 -37.00 9.84
C SER A 505 -9.06 -36.69 10.72
N GLN A 506 -8.45 -35.52 10.58
CA GLN A 506 -7.30 -35.11 11.40
C GLN A 506 -7.66 -34.89 12.87
N TRP A 507 -8.88 -34.41 13.14
CA TRP A 507 -9.38 -34.32 14.51
C TRP A 507 -9.52 -35.72 15.12
N ALA A 508 -9.99 -36.70 14.34
CA ALA A 508 -10.07 -38.11 14.77
C ALA A 508 -8.69 -38.70 15.10
N GLU A 509 -7.68 -38.41 14.28
CA GLU A 509 -6.29 -38.81 14.51
C GLU A 509 -5.73 -38.22 15.81
N LEU A 510 -5.95 -36.91 16.02
CA LEU A 510 -5.52 -36.25 17.25
C LEU A 510 -6.25 -36.81 18.47
N ARG A 511 -7.54 -37.11 18.33
CA ARG A 511 -8.37 -37.71 19.37
C ARG A 511 -7.87 -39.12 19.73
N ALA A 512 -7.44 -39.90 18.74
CA ALA A 512 -6.87 -41.24 18.95
C ALA A 512 -5.63 -41.18 19.86
N VAL A 513 -4.73 -40.23 19.59
CA VAL A 513 -3.54 -40.01 20.42
C VAL A 513 -3.90 -39.45 21.80
N TRP A 514 -4.84 -38.51 21.88
CA TRP A 514 -5.32 -37.96 23.16
C TRP A 514 -5.92 -39.05 24.06
N MET A 515 -6.67 -40.01 23.50
CA MET A 515 -7.19 -41.15 24.25
C MET A 515 -6.06 -42.01 24.83
N ALA A 516 -5.04 -42.31 24.02
CA ALA A 516 -3.88 -43.07 24.47
C ALA A 516 -3.16 -42.38 25.65
N ILE A 517 -3.02 -41.06 25.59
CA ILE A 517 -2.33 -40.28 26.63
C ILE A 517 -3.13 -40.16 27.92
N THR A 518 -4.45 -39.99 27.83
CA THR A 518 -5.29 -39.68 29.00
C THR A 518 -5.73 -40.90 29.79
N GLN A 519 -5.80 -42.06 29.14
CA GLN A 519 -6.26 -43.29 29.78
C GLN A 519 -5.12 -44.15 30.33
N GLU A 520 -3.87 -43.89 29.93
CA GLU A 520 -2.70 -44.60 30.45
C GLU A 520 -2.23 -44.00 31.79
N PRO A 521 -2.06 -44.80 32.86
CA PRO A 521 -1.59 -44.31 34.16
C PRO A 521 -0.11 -43.85 34.08
N GLY A 522 0.13 -42.59 34.44
CA GLY A 522 1.38 -41.82 34.19
C GLY A 522 2.66 -42.24 34.92
N ASN A 523 2.96 -43.54 35.04
CA ASN A 523 4.17 -44.04 35.71
C ASN A 523 5.21 -44.70 34.78
N SER A 524 5.02 -44.69 33.45
CA SER A 524 5.99 -45.23 32.48
C SER A 524 6.11 -44.37 31.21
N ALA A 525 7.19 -44.56 30.44
CA ALA A 525 7.40 -43.86 29.18
C ALA A 525 6.42 -44.37 28.12
N LEU A 526 5.48 -43.52 27.71
CA LEU A 526 4.44 -43.85 26.75
C LEU A 526 4.99 -43.83 25.31
N ASN A 527 4.96 -44.98 24.63
CA ASN A 527 5.31 -45.06 23.21
C ASN A 527 4.04 -45.02 22.36
N ILE A 528 3.95 -44.06 21.43
CA ILE A 528 2.81 -43.91 20.53
C ILE A 528 3.27 -44.00 19.08
N CYS A 529 2.65 -44.90 18.34
CA CYS A 529 2.79 -45.07 16.89
C CYS A 529 1.54 -44.51 16.21
N THR A 530 1.70 -43.38 15.52
CA THR A 530 0.65 -42.80 14.68
C THR A 530 1.14 -42.78 13.23
N ASP A 531 0.25 -43.10 12.30
CA ASP A 531 0.46 -42.91 10.86
C ASP A 531 0.10 -41.48 10.40
N SER A 532 -0.48 -40.67 11.29
CA SER A 532 -0.79 -39.26 11.07
C SER A 532 0.40 -38.35 11.38
N TRP A 533 1.13 -37.99 10.33
CA TRP A 533 2.25 -37.04 10.43
C TRP A 533 1.84 -35.67 10.99
N ALA A 534 0.59 -35.25 10.75
CA ALA A 534 0.05 -34.00 11.27
C ALA A 534 -0.02 -34.00 12.81
N VAL A 535 -0.42 -35.13 13.41
CA VAL A 535 -0.48 -35.30 14.87
C VAL A 535 0.92 -35.39 15.46
N TYR A 536 1.81 -36.17 14.84
CA TYR A 536 3.21 -36.27 15.26
C TYR A 536 3.92 -34.90 15.31
N ARG A 537 3.77 -34.09 14.25
CA ARG A 537 4.33 -32.73 14.22
C ARG A 537 3.64 -31.77 15.19
N GLY A 538 2.31 -31.89 15.34
CA GLY A 538 1.56 -31.13 16.34
C GLY A 538 2.11 -31.35 17.74
N LEU A 539 2.28 -32.62 18.13
CA LEU A 539 2.87 -32.99 19.42
C LEU A 539 4.31 -32.51 19.53
N THR A 540 5.18 -32.83 18.58
CA THR A 540 6.61 -32.45 18.68
C THR A 540 6.88 -30.94 18.67
N LEU A 541 6.02 -30.13 18.04
CA LEU A 541 6.16 -28.67 17.98
C LEU A 541 5.51 -27.96 19.18
N TRP A 542 4.35 -28.43 19.65
CA TRP A 542 3.51 -27.71 20.62
C TRP A 542 3.56 -28.29 22.03
N ILE A 543 4.12 -29.48 22.25
CA ILE A 543 4.13 -30.14 23.58
C ILE A 543 4.81 -29.32 24.67
N ALA A 544 5.88 -28.60 24.34
CA ALA A 544 6.55 -27.71 25.28
C ALA A 544 5.65 -26.55 25.70
N GLN A 545 4.82 -26.04 24.78
CA GLN A 545 3.85 -24.98 25.08
C GLN A 545 2.63 -25.52 25.84
N TRP A 546 2.12 -26.71 25.49
CA TRP A 546 1.01 -27.32 26.20
C TRP A 546 1.37 -27.69 27.65
N ALA A 547 2.58 -28.19 27.88
CA ALA A 547 3.09 -28.45 29.23
C ALA A 547 3.14 -27.17 30.09
N THR A 548 3.51 -26.03 29.50
CA THR A 548 3.51 -24.73 30.22
C THR A 548 2.11 -24.15 30.47
N GLN A 549 1.10 -24.60 29.72
CA GLN A 549 -0.28 -24.12 29.80
C GLN A 549 -1.21 -25.15 30.45
N ASP A 550 -0.65 -26.14 31.14
CA ASP A 550 -1.39 -27.23 31.79
C ASP A 550 -2.41 -27.90 30.86
N TRP A 551 -2.03 -28.04 29.58
CA TRP A 551 -2.82 -28.65 28.50
C TRP A 551 -4.20 -27.99 28.26
N THR A 552 -4.39 -26.76 28.72
CA THR A 552 -5.63 -26.02 28.47
C THR A 552 -5.67 -25.49 27.04
N ILE A 553 -6.69 -25.91 26.28
CA ILE A 553 -6.95 -25.42 24.92
C ILE A 553 -7.99 -24.32 25.04
N HIS A 554 -7.58 -23.06 24.94
CA HIS A 554 -8.51 -21.95 24.80
C HIS A 554 -9.03 -21.91 23.35
N ALA A 555 -10.34 -22.11 23.19
CA ALA A 555 -11.05 -22.05 21.92
C ALA A 555 -11.22 -20.63 21.39
#